data_AF-A0A9D2B3Q5-F1
#
_entry.id   AF-A0A9D2B3Q5-F1
#
_cell.length_a   1.000
_cell.length_b   1.000
_cell.length_c   1.000
_cell.angle_alpha   90.00
_cell.angle_beta   90.00
_cell.angle_gamma   90.00
#
_symmetry.space_group_name_H-M   'P 1'
#
loop_
_entity.id
_entity.type
_entity.pdbx_description
1 polymer ?
#
loop_
_entity_poly.entity_id
_entity_poly.type
_entity_poly.pdbx_seq_one_letter_code
_entity_poly.pdbx_strand_id
1 'polypeptide(L)'
;YHMGILFEEEPENDWYGEYEVFDAAEYMIDCMLDSQEWFTYLYDFGDNWEHRVTVEKVLMDYGENYPQVVKYRGQTPYEDCGGISGYYELMYILEHPEHPEYEHMKAWTDQHFTLRYDMDEVNRKLASLYLSDKKSNPMTQNQIYEEINQGKPLKQIQGQSRLEELDAEEDFWDQENELDFLREMKRLKKELEENMDAMISREIGGENGVVMLQDILRCYRKEDLVEICQFHGLKGYSKYKKEELVQFLCRELTSEGIMREYFFYLNEEELRAVKEAAMSGEQQYIEKDLSYLHLGGYCGSLPAGNSLIPADVLEAFRRNCGAGWEQERKERIWLLYHLNAAAELYGIFPVDLLLKMYEKNTSQHLDATGLSFKELDMPEIKKRFVIENGNVILKELNNPETLRLLSAQQKNKPYYSMTKSEIKLLGGEGYLPFGRQMNQFCSYLTEELYEDARDAEAICKEMQYVIRLGKPMGEILQVLDENHVAISENGMEEMVKLLIDLCNNTRLIVNRGYTAVDEEKLQGKGKLSAASGKSAKHTSKIIDFNSLKRK
;
A
#
# COMPACT_ATOMS: atom_id res chain seq x y z
N TYR A 1 -3.30 -14.10 -12.67
CA TYR A 1 -3.81 -14.96 -13.78
C TYR A 1 -3.34 -16.38 -13.56
N HIS A 2 -4.19 -17.40 -13.70
CA HIS A 2 -3.98 -18.75 -13.14
C HIS A 2 -2.87 -19.59 -13.81
N MET A 3 -2.48 -19.27 -15.05
CA MET A 3 -1.43 -19.99 -15.78
C MET A 3 -0.09 -19.23 -15.83
N GLY A 4 -0.02 -18.01 -15.30
CA GLY A 4 1.18 -17.17 -15.49
C GLY A 4 1.45 -16.82 -16.96
N ILE A 5 0.43 -16.82 -17.84
CA ILE A 5 0.57 -16.51 -19.27
C ILE A 5 -0.18 -15.21 -19.59
N LEU A 6 0.45 -14.33 -20.37
CA LEU A 6 -0.14 -13.08 -20.86
C LEU A 6 0.01 -12.98 -22.39
N PHE A 7 -1.05 -12.55 -23.08
CA PHE A 7 -0.99 -12.22 -24.52
C PHE A 7 -1.12 -10.70 -24.68
N GLU A 8 -0.13 -10.08 -25.32
CA GLU A 8 -0.06 -8.63 -25.50
C GLU A 8 0.40 -8.29 -26.93
N GLU A 9 -0.11 -7.21 -27.51
CA GLU A 9 0.35 -6.71 -28.81
C GLU A 9 1.57 -5.81 -28.61
N GLU A 10 2.69 -6.11 -29.26
CA GLU A 10 3.99 -5.42 -29.06
C GLU A 10 4.55 -5.53 -27.62
N PRO A 11 4.81 -6.75 -27.09
CA PRO A 11 5.30 -6.92 -25.72
C PRO A 11 6.63 -6.20 -25.48
N GLU A 12 6.67 -5.29 -24.51
CA GLU A 12 7.91 -4.63 -24.08
C GLU A 12 8.73 -5.57 -23.19
N ASN A 13 10.03 -5.69 -23.46
CA ASN A 13 10.86 -6.77 -22.94
C ASN A 13 11.37 -6.58 -21.50
N ASP A 14 10.70 -5.77 -20.70
CA ASP A 14 11.03 -5.51 -19.30
C ASP A 14 9.70 -5.30 -18.55
N TRP A 15 9.60 -5.69 -17.27
CA TRP A 15 8.53 -5.37 -16.28
C TRP A 15 7.58 -6.49 -15.79
N TYR A 16 7.51 -7.68 -16.41
CA TYR A 16 6.68 -8.79 -15.88
C TYR A 16 7.52 -10.01 -15.50
N GLY A 17 8.19 -9.96 -14.33
CA GLY A 17 9.02 -11.07 -13.83
C GLY A 17 8.25 -12.35 -13.44
N GLU A 18 6.92 -12.34 -13.51
CA GLU A 18 6.04 -13.43 -13.08
C GLU A 18 5.19 -14.05 -14.21
N TYR A 19 5.20 -13.47 -15.42
CA TYR A 19 4.36 -13.93 -16.54
C TYR A 19 5.18 -14.28 -17.78
N GLU A 20 4.85 -15.39 -18.43
CA GLU A 20 5.30 -15.68 -19.79
C GLU A 20 4.43 -14.86 -20.77
N VAL A 21 5.04 -13.87 -21.42
CA VAL A 21 4.37 -12.93 -22.32
C VAL A 21 4.50 -13.39 -23.78
N PHE A 22 3.37 -13.51 -24.48
CA PHE A 22 3.27 -13.89 -25.88
C PHE A 22 2.76 -12.73 -26.72
N ASP A 23 3.33 -12.55 -27.91
CA ASP A 23 2.84 -11.56 -28.86
C ASP A 23 1.48 -12.00 -29.43
N ALA A 24 0.43 -11.25 -29.12
CA ALA A 24 -0.93 -11.46 -29.61
C ALA A 24 -1.02 -11.35 -31.16
N ALA A 25 -0.04 -10.68 -31.78
CA ALA A 25 0.13 -10.63 -33.23
C ALA A 25 0.99 -11.78 -33.78
N GLU A 26 1.34 -12.81 -33.03
CA GLU A 26 2.03 -14.01 -33.57
C GLU A 26 1.34 -15.32 -33.18
N TYR A 27 0.77 -15.37 -31.97
CA TYR A 27 0.23 -16.58 -31.37
C TYR A 27 -1.30 -16.61 -31.38
N MET A 28 -1.86 -17.78 -31.67
CA MET A 28 -3.30 -18.02 -31.54
C MET A 28 -3.63 -18.59 -30.15
N ILE A 29 -4.76 -18.15 -29.58
CA ILE A 29 -5.27 -18.65 -28.30
C ILE A 29 -6.08 -19.94 -28.43
N ASP A 30 -6.30 -20.46 -29.65
CA ASP A 30 -7.18 -21.61 -29.91
C ASP A 30 -6.82 -22.85 -29.09
N CYS A 31 -5.52 -23.13 -29.00
CA CYS A 31 -4.96 -24.19 -28.17
C CYS A 31 -5.23 -24.00 -26.67
N MET A 32 -5.29 -22.75 -26.21
CA MET A 32 -5.64 -22.42 -24.82
C MET A 32 -7.14 -22.55 -24.59
N LEU A 33 -7.98 -22.21 -25.58
CA LEU A 33 -9.43 -22.39 -25.49
C LEU A 33 -9.85 -23.87 -25.39
N ASP A 34 -9.05 -24.78 -25.97
CA ASP A 34 -9.30 -26.23 -25.90
C ASP A 34 -8.87 -26.84 -24.55
N SER A 35 -7.89 -26.23 -23.85
CA SER A 35 -7.29 -26.76 -22.62
C SER A 35 -7.74 -26.04 -21.35
N GLN A 36 -8.18 -24.79 -21.44
CA GLN A 36 -8.55 -23.94 -20.31
C GLN A 36 -10.05 -23.62 -20.29
N GLU A 37 -10.66 -23.72 -19.10
CA GLU A 37 -12.09 -23.45 -18.94
C GLU A 37 -12.44 -21.95 -19.02
N TRP A 38 -11.49 -21.05 -18.72
CA TRP A 38 -11.70 -19.61 -18.76
C TRP A 38 -10.39 -18.83 -18.91
N PHE A 39 -10.50 -17.58 -19.37
CA PHE A 39 -9.43 -16.59 -19.40
C PHE A 39 -10.00 -15.20 -19.09
N THR A 40 -9.15 -14.23 -18.80
CA THR A 40 -9.55 -12.83 -18.61
C THR A 40 -9.10 -12.00 -19.81
N TYR A 41 -9.99 -11.16 -20.31
CA TYR A 41 -9.74 -10.18 -21.36
C TYR A 41 -9.78 -8.78 -20.74
N LEU A 42 -8.64 -8.09 -20.78
CA LEU A 42 -8.56 -6.69 -20.35
C LEU A 42 -8.90 -5.79 -21.54
N TYR A 43 -9.86 -4.89 -21.33
CA TYR A 43 -10.27 -3.88 -22.30
C TYR A 43 -10.07 -2.48 -21.72
N ASP A 44 -9.56 -1.57 -22.55
CA ASP A 44 -9.24 -0.19 -22.18
C ASP A 44 -8.24 -0.09 -21.02
N PHE A 45 -6.95 0.12 -21.32
CA PHE A 45 -5.93 0.26 -20.28
C PHE A 45 -6.06 1.52 -19.42
N GLY A 46 -6.94 2.47 -19.78
CA GLY A 46 -7.32 3.58 -18.92
C GLY A 46 -8.29 3.15 -17.82
N ASP A 47 -9.43 2.57 -18.22
CA ASP A 47 -10.52 2.18 -17.32
C ASP A 47 -10.35 0.76 -16.72
N ASN A 48 -9.44 -0.04 -17.27
CA ASN A 48 -9.10 -1.41 -16.87
C ASN A 48 -10.32 -2.34 -16.74
N TRP A 49 -11.12 -2.47 -17.80
CA TRP A 49 -12.28 -3.37 -17.82
C TRP A 49 -11.83 -4.83 -17.91
N GLU A 50 -12.02 -5.58 -16.81
CA GLU A 50 -11.70 -6.99 -16.77
C GLU A 50 -12.91 -7.85 -17.14
N HIS A 51 -12.83 -8.54 -18.28
CA HIS A 51 -13.86 -9.47 -18.74
C HIS A 51 -13.41 -10.91 -18.55
N ARG A 52 -14.11 -11.66 -17.69
CA ARG A 52 -13.93 -13.12 -17.64
C ARG A 52 -14.65 -13.78 -18.82
N VAL A 53 -13.90 -14.49 -19.65
CA VAL A 53 -14.41 -15.29 -20.77
C VAL A 53 -14.33 -16.77 -20.42
N THR A 54 -15.47 -17.44 -20.35
CA THR A 54 -15.56 -18.87 -19.99
C THR A 54 -15.94 -19.69 -21.22
N VAL A 55 -15.19 -20.76 -21.48
CA VAL A 55 -15.49 -21.75 -22.52
C VAL A 55 -16.47 -22.77 -21.96
N GLU A 56 -17.77 -22.55 -22.16
CA GLU A 56 -18.80 -23.46 -21.62
C GLU A 56 -18.91 -24.77 -22.41
N LYS A 57 -18.71 -24.72 -23.74
CA LYS A 57 -18.87 -25.86 -24.63
C LYS A 57 -18.26 -25.62 -26.00
N VAL A 58 -17.56 -26.61 -26.55
CA VAL A 58 -17.12 -26.65 -27.95
C VAL A 58 -18.17 -27.35 -28.82
N LEU A 59 -18.59 -26.69 -29.92
CA LEU A 59 -19.58 -27.21 -30.86
C LEU A 59 -18.91 -27.47 -32.22
N MET A 60 -18.88 -28.74 -32.64
CA MET A 60 -18.29 -29.14 -33.93
C MET A 60 -19.22 -28.86 -35.12
N ASP A 61 -20.52 -28.67 -34.88
CA ASP A 61 -21.58 -28.54 -35.87
C ASP A 61 -22.24 -27.15 -35.85
N TYR A 62 -21.46 -26.10 -35.57
CA TYR A 62 -21.95 -24.73 -35.66
C TYR A 62 -22.20 -24.32 -37.12
N GLY A 63 -23.46 -23.99 -37.45
CA GLY A 63 -23.91 -23.81 -38.82
C GLY A 63 -23.62 -22.44 -39.45
N GLU A 64 -23.15 -21.48 -38.66
CA GLU A 64 -22.83 -20.12 -39.11
C GLU A 64 -21.30 -19.91 -39.08
N ASN A 65 -20.80 -18.99 -39.90
CA ASN A 65 -19.38 -18.60 -39.91
C ASN A 65 -19.14 -17.25 -39.21
N TYR A 66 -20.05 -16.82 -38.33
CA TYR A 66 -19.95 -15.59 -37.54
C TYR A 66 -20.45 -15.84 -36.12
N PRO A 67 -19.98 -15.07 -35.12
CA PRO A 67 -20.45 -15.21 -33.74
C PRO A 67 -21.88 -14.72 -33.57
N GLN A 68 -22.60 -15.30 -32.61
CA GLN A 68 -23.95 -14.87 -32.23
C GLN A 68 -24.09 -14.75 -30.72
N VAL A 69 -24.74 -13.67 -30.28
CA VAL A 69 -25.21 -13.55 -28.91
C VAL A 69 -26.51 -14.32 -28.77
N VAL A 70 -26.47 -15.39 -27.99
CA VAL A 70 -27.63 -16.26 -27.72
C VAL A 70 -28.41 -15.84 -26.48
N LYS A 71 -27.76 -15.12 -25.57
CA LYS A 71 -28.34 -14.66 -24.30
C LYS A 71 -27.52 -13.47 -23.76
N TYR A 72 -28.20 -12.52 -23.11
CA TYR A 72 -27.56 -11.43 -22.39
C TYR A 72 -28.34 -11.10 -21.10
N ARG A 73 -27.68 -10.43 -20.16
CA ARG A 73 -28.29 -9.86 -18.95
C ARG A 73 -27.51 -8.61 -18.55
N GLY A 74 -28.22 -7.56 -18.17
CA GLY A 74 -27.61 -6.28 -17.79
C GLY A 74 -27.58 -5.28 -18.94
N GLN A 75 -27.12 -4.07 -18.64
CA GLN A 75 -26.82 -3.03 -19.62
C GLN A 75 -25.30 -2.95 -19.81
N THR A 76 -24.86 -2.42 -20.94
CA THR A 76 -23.45 -2.14 -21.19
C THR A 76 -23.01 -0.98 -20.30
N PRO A 77 -21.85 -1.08 -19.62
CA PRO A 77 -21.24 0.06 -18.93
C PRO A 77 -21.04 1.27 -19.86
N TYR A 78 -20.92 2.45 -19.28
CA TYR A 78 -20.59 3.66 -20.06
C TYR A 78 -19.10 3.62 -20.39
N GLU A 79 -18.75 3.82 -21.65
CA GLU A 79 -17.35 4.00 -22.04
C GLU A 79 -16.75 5.23 -21.35
N ASP A 80 -15.46 5.19 -21.05
CA ASP A 80 -14.69 6.26 -20.39
C ASP A 80 -15.29 6.72 -19.05
N CYS A 81 -16.00 5.84 -18.34
CA CYS A 81 -16.60 6.22 -17.07
C CYS A 81 -15.64 6.08 -15.88
N GLY A 82 -14.41 5.61 -16.08
CA GLY A 82 -13.44 5.37 -15.01
C GLY A 82 -13.51 3.95 -14.47
N GLY A 83 -13.78 2.97 -15.33
CA GLY A 83 -13.81 1.55 -14.96
C GLY A 83 -14.99 1.17 -14.08
N ILE A 84 -14.86 0.02 -13.40
CA ILE A 84 -15.92 -0.52 -12.52
C ILE A 84 -16.30 0.50 -11.43
N SER A 85 -15.32 1.19 -10.85
CA SER A 85 -15.55 2.16 -9.76
C SER A 85 -16.33 3.37 -10.25
N GLY A 86 -15.89 3.98 -11.35
CA GLY A 86 -16.55 5.13 -11.95
C GLY A 86 -17.95 4.82 -12.48
N TYR A 87 -18.19 3.59 -12.97
CA TYR A 87 -19.54 3.14 -13.34
C TYR A 87 -20.49 3.13 -12.14
N TYR A 88 -20.09 2.54 -11.02
CA TYR A 88 -20.95 2.49 -9.84
C TYR A 88 -21.15 3.87 -9.20
N GLU A 89 -20.13 4.72 -9.22
CA GLU A 89 -20.26 6.13 -8.81
C GLU A 89 -21.27 6.86 -9.69
N LEU A 90 -21.16 6.74 -11.02
CA LEU A 90 -22.11 7.32 -11.96
C LEU A 90 -23.54 6.83 -11.70
N MET A 91 -23.74 5.52 -11.51
CA MET A 91 -25.04 4.94 -11.20
C MET A 91 -25.59 5.51 -9.88
N TYR A 92 -24.75 5.59 -8.85
CA TYR A 92 -25.12 6.19 -7.58
C TYR A 92 -25.54 7.66 -7.75
N ILE A 93 -24.79 8.47 -8.50
CA ILE A 93 -25.12 9.88 -8.73
C ILE A 93 -26.47 10.00 -9.44
N LEU A 94 -26.70 9.24 -10.51
CA LEU A 94 -27.94 9.30 -11.31
C LEU A 94 -29.19 8.83 -10.54
N GLU A 95 -29.02 8.00 -9.51
CA GLU A 95 -30.11 7.57 -8.62
C GLU A 95 -30.45 8.57 -7.50
N HIS A 96 -29.68 9.64 -7.35
CA HIS A 96 -29.85 10.65 -6.30
C HIS A 96 -29.91 12.06 -6.92
N PRO A 97 -31.10 12.52 -7.35
CA PRO A 97 -31.29 13.86 -7.92
C PRO A 97 -30.82 15.01 -7.02
N GLU A 98 -30.67 14.78 -5.71
CA GLU A 98 -30.13 15.72 -4.74
C GLU A 98 -28.60 15.70 -4.59
N HIS A 99 -27.89 14.85 -5.36
CA HIS A 99 -26.44 14.79 -5.39
C HIS A 99 -25.87 16.07 -6.03
N PRO A 100 -24.83 16.70 -5.48
CA PRO A 100 -24.26 17.93 -6.03
C PRO A 100 -23.84 17.82 -7.49
N GLU A 101 -23.43 16.62 -7.91
CA GLU A 101 -22.99 16.34 -9.28
C GLU A 101 -24.08 15.79 -10.19
N TYR A 102 -25.31 15.63 -9.69
CA TYR A 102 -26.41 15.02 -10.46
C TYR A 102 -26.63 15.68 -11.82
N GLU A 103 -26.77 17.01 -11.85
CA GLU A 103 -27.03 17.74 -13.11
C GLU A 103 -25.87 17.62 -14.09
N HIS A 104 -24.62 17.58 -13.60
CA HIS A 104 -23.43 17.46 -14.43
C HIS A 104 -23.31 16.04 -15.01
N MET A 105 -23.39 15.02 -14.16
CA MET A 105 -23.31 13.62 -14.56
C MET A 105 -24.49 13.19 -15.44
N LYS A 106 -25.69 13.69 -15.16
CA LYS A 106 -26.85 13.46 -16.02
C LYS A 106 -26.67 14.08 -17.41
N ALA A 107 -26.17 15.31 -17.48
CA ALA A 107 -25.87 15.94 -18.76
C ALA A 107 -24.75 15.19 -19.51
N TRP A 108 -23.78 14.63 -18.79
CA TRP A 108 -22.74 13.77 -19.36
C TRP A 108 -23.35 12.47 -19.91
N THR A 109 -24.22 11.77 -19.17
CA THR A 109 -24.90 10.55 -19.68
C THR A 109 -25.86 10.80 -20.83
N ASP A 110 -26.53 11.97 -20.84
CA ASP A 110 -27.42 12.35 -21.96
C ASP A 110 -26.62 12.57 -23.26
N GLN A 111 -25.31 12.86 -23.16
CA GLN A 111 -24.37 13.01 -24.27
C GLN A 111 -23.61 11.71 -24.59
N HIS A 112 -23.31 10.90 -23.57
CA HIS A 112 -22.69 9.58 -23.64
C HIS A 112 -23.76 8.49 -23.61
N PHE A 113 -24.49 8.39 -24.72
CA PHE A 113 -25.65 7.52 -24.85
C PHE A 113 -25.23 6.03 -24.89
N THR A 114 -25.44 5.28 -23.80
CA THR A 114 -25.48 3.82 -23.89
C THR A 114 -26.81 3.42 -24.52
N LEU A 115 -26.77 2.96 -25.78
CA LEU A 115 -27.94 2.36 -26.43
C LEU A 115 -28.46 1.24 -25.53
N ARG A 116 -29.78 1.23 -25.25
CA ARG A 116 -30.42 0.05 -24.66
C ARG A 116 -30.00 -1.16 -25.49
N TYR A 117 -29.36 -2.14 -24.87
CA TYR A 117 -28.83 -3.30 -25.56
C TYR A 117 -29.93 -3.99 -26.40
N ASP A 118 -29.73 -3.97 -27.73
CA ASP A 118 -30.58 -4.61 -28.73
C ASP A 118 -29.82 -5.81 -29.31
N MET A 119 -30.17 -6.99 -28.80
CA MET A 119 -29.56 -8.25 -29.22
C MET A 119 -29.72 -8.52 -30.73
N ASP A 120 -30.84 -8.09 -31.33
CA ASP A 120 -31.08 -8.29 -32.76
C ASP A 120 -30.19 -7.35 -33.59
N GLU A 121 -29.97 -6.11 -33.13
CA GLU A 121 -29.02 -5.20 -33.77
C GLU A 121 -27.57 -5.69 -33.66
N VAL A 122 -27.17 -6.13 -32.47
CA VAL A 122 -25.83 -6.68 -32.23
C VAL A 122 -25.61 -7.90 -33.13
N ASN A 123 -26.55 -8.85 -33.16
CA ASN A 123 -26.44 -10.02 -34.03
C ASN A 123 -26.43 -9.66 -35.52
N ARG A 124 -27.15 -8.60 -35.96
CA ARG A 124 -27.03 -8.09 -37.35
C ARG A 124 -25.62 -7.56 -37.64
N LYS A 125 -24.98 -6.86 -36.69
CA LYS A 125 -23.60 -6.38 -36.84
C LYS A 125 -22.61 -7.54 -36.84
N LEU A 126 -22.75 -8.50 -35.93
CA LEU A 126 -21.88 -9.68 -35.88
C LEU A 126 -21.97 -10.52 -37.17
N ALA A 127 -23.16 -10.63 -37.77
CA ALA A 127 -23.32 -11.31 -39.06
C ALA A 127 -22.54 -10.63 -40.21
N SER A 128 -22.25 -9.33 -40.11
CA SER A 128 -21.38 -8.63 -41.07
C SER A 128 -19.89 -8.92 -40.85
N LEU A 129 -19.52 -9.40 -39.66
CA LEU A 129 -18.17 -9.82 -39.28
C LEU A 129 -17.94 -11.32 -39.56
N TYR A 130 -18.50 -11.84 -40.65
CA TYR A 130 -18.36 -13.24 -41.00
C TYR A 130 -16.91 -13.61 -41.33
N LEU A 131 -16.53 -14.83 -40.95
CA LEU A 131 -15.23 -15.39 -41.24
C LEU A 131 -15.16 -15.81 -42.71
N SER A 132 -14.23 -15.22 -43.45
CA SER A 132 -13.99 -15.54 -44.86
C SER A 132 -12.97 -16.68 -45.01
N ASP A 133 -13.05 -17.40 -46.12
CA ASP A 133 -12.07 -18.45 -46.49
C ASP A 133 -10.68 -17.88 -46.84
N LYS A 134 -10.53 -16.54 -46.83
CA LYS A 134 -9.25 -15.90 -47.11
C LYS A 134 -8.40 -15.95 -45.84
N LYS A 135 -7.18 -16.46 -46.03
CA LYS A 135 -6.17 -16.50 -44.98
C LYS A 135 -5.36 -15.21 -44.94
N SER A 136 -4.94 -14.80 -43.76
CA SER A 136 -3.93 -13.76 -43.57
C SER A 136 -2.91 -14.19 -42.52
N ASN A 137 -1.74 -13.56 -42.57
CA ASN A 137 -0.86 -13.55 -41.42
C ASN A 137 -1.59 -12.87 -40.23
N PRO A 138 -1.08 -13.02 -39.01
CA PRO A 138 -1.56 -12.27 -37.87
C PRO A 138 -1.62 -10.76 -38.15
N MET A 139 -2.56 -10.09 -37.50
CA MET A 139 -2.88 -8.69 -37.72
C MET A 139 -2.97 -7.99 -36.38
N THR A 140 -2.41 -6.79 -36.32
CA THR A 140 -2.59 -5.83 -35.21
C THR A 140 -4.06 -5.48 -35.01
N GLN A 141 -4.46 -5.09 -33.79
CA GLN A 141 -5.83 -4.63 -33.51
C GLN A 141 -6.25 -3.50 -34.47
N ASN A 142 -5.34 -2.56 -34.74
CA ASN A 142 -5.58 -1.44 -35.66
C ASN A 142 -5.88 -1.89 -37.09
N GLN A 143 -5.11 -2.87 -37.62
CA GLN A 143 -5.36 -3.42 -38.96
C GLN A 143 -6.71 -4.13 -39.03
N ILE A 144 -7.11 -4.84 -37.98
CA ILE A 144 -8.42 -5.50 -37.90
C ILE A 144 -9.54 -4.44 -37.96
N TYR A 145 -9.44 -3.38 -37.15
CA TYR A 145 -10.41 -2.29 -37.16
C TYR A 145 -10.49 -1.53 -38.48
N GLU A 146 -9.37 -1.28 -39.15
CA GLU A 146 -9.37 -0.67 -40.49
C GLU A 146 -10.14 -1.52 -41.51
N GLU A 147 -10.00 -2.85 -41.46
CA GLU A 147 -10.72 -3.74 -42.36
C GLU A 147 -12.22 -3.80 -42.04
N ILE A 148 -12.58 -3.85 -40.76
CA ILE A 148 -13.97 -3.80 -40.31
C ILE A 148 -14.63 -2.49 -40.74
N ASN A 149 -13.95 -1.35 -40.57
CA ASN A 149 -14.44 -0.04 -41.00
C ASN A 149 -14.61 0.08 -42.52
N GLN A 150 -13.86 -0.71 -43.30
CA GLN A 150 -14.01 -0.82 -44.75
C GLN A 150 -15.11 -1.82 -45.17
N GLY A 151 -15.82 -2.43 -44.22
CA GLY A 151 -16.85 -3.43 -44.44
C GLY A 151 -16.31 -4.76 -44.97
N LYS A 152 -15.05 -5.07 -44.70
CA LYS A 152 -14.46 -6.36 -45.07
C LYS A 152 -14.80 -7.43 -44.01
N PRO A 153 -15.00 -8.69 -44.42
CA PRO A 153 -15.15 -9.80 -43.48
C PRO A 153 -13.86 -10.09 -42.71
N LEU A 154 -13.99 -10.79 -41.59
CA LEU A 154 -12.84 -11.33 -40.86
C LEU A 154 -12.11 -12.37 -41.71
N LYS A 155 -10.80 -12.48 -41.52
CA LYS A 155 -9.95 -13.46 -42.21
C LYS A 155 -9.54 -14.56 -41.26
N GLN A 156 -9.28 -15.74 -41.79
CA GLN A 156 -8.68 -16.81 -41.01
C GLN A 156 -7.19 -16.47 -40.78
N ILE A 157 -6.79 -16.29 -39.53
CA ILE A 157 -5.40 -16.01 -39.16
C ILE A 157 -4.56 -17.28 -39.25
N GLN A 158 -3.35 -17.18 -39.78
CA GLN A 158 -2.33 -18.23 -39.75
C GLN A 158 -1.25 -17.86 -38.72
N GLY A 159 -1.43 -18.26 -37.47
CA GLY A 159 -0.46 -18.06 -36.38
C GLY A 159 0.25 -19.34 -35.95
N GLN A 160 1.20 -19.21 -35.02
CA GLN A 160 1.79 -20.37 -34.34
C GLN A 160 0.80 -20.90 -33.28
N SER A 161 0.67 -22.23 -33.20
CA SER A 161 -0.06 -22.94 -32.14
C SER A 161 0.97 -23.82 -31.43
N ARG A 162 1.38 -23.47 -30.21
CA ARG A 162 2.54 -24.06 -29.52
C ARG A 162 2.11 -24.84 -28.28
N LEU A 163 1.33 -25.92 -28.46
CA LEU A 163 1.13 -26.91 -27.39
C LEU A 163 2.14 -28.06 -27.42
N GLU A 164 2.88 -28.26 -28.52
CA GLU A 164 3.80 -29.41 -28.64
C GLU A 164 5.06 -29.33 -27.74
N GLU A 165 5.30 -28.19 -27.06
CA GLU A 165 6.47 -27.99 -26.19
C GLU A 165 6.14 -27.79 -24.70
N LEU A 166 4.86 -27.72 -24.32
CA LEU A 166 4.44 -27.68 -22.91
C LEU A 166 4.20 -29.09 -22.31
N ASP A 167 4.09 -30.12 -23.15
CA ASP A 167 3.82 -31.51 -22.74
C ASP A 167 5.07 -32.32 -22.30
N ALA A 168 6.21 -31.68 -21.99
CA ALA A 168 7.46 -32.40 -21.73
C ALA A 168 8.10 -32.24 -20.35
N GLU A 169 7.79 -31.22 -19.53
CA GLU A 169 8.38 -31.13 -18.17
C GLU A 169 7.36 -30.63 -17.11
N GLU A 170 6.87 -31.63 -16.35
CA GLU A 170 6.37 -31.59 -14.97
C GLU A 170 5.02 -30.91 -14.66
N ASP A 171 3.95 -31.70 -14.87
CA ASP A 171 2.76 -31.75 -14.00
C ASP A 171 3.15 -31.89 -12.53
N PHE A 172 3.05 -30.83 -11.71
CA PHE A 172 3.16 -30.97 -10.25
C PHE A 172 2.37 -29.88 -9.49
N TRP A 173 1.03 -29.90 -9.58
CA TRP A 173 0.16 -29.12 -8.68
C TRP A 173 -1.00 -29.96 -8.16
N ASP A 174 -0.72 -30.74 -7.11
CA ASP A 174 -1.70 -31.39 -6.24
C ASP A 174 -1.54 -30.82 -4.82
N GLN A 175 -2.64 -30.64 -4.08
CA GLN A 175 -2.67 -29.92 -2.78
C GLN A 175 -1.77 -30.55 -1.69
N GLU A 176 -1.31 -31.79 -1.87
CA GLU A 176 -0.31 -32.42 -0.99
C GLU A 176 1.12 -31.85 -1.19
N ASN A 177 1.42 -31.23 -2.33
CA ASN A 177 2.74 -30.66 -2.66
C ASN A 177 2.98 -29.25 -2.11
N GLU A 178 1.96 -28.50 -1.71
CA GLU A 178 2.19 -27.15 -1.16
C GLU A 178 2.97 -27.21 0.16
N LEU A 179 2.67 -28.22 0.99
CA LEU A 179 3.40 -28.50 2.23
C LEU A 179 4.82 -28.99 1.99
N ASP A 180 5.05 -29.78 0.94
CA ASP A 180 6.38 -30.27 0.57
C ASP A 180 7.22 -29.21 -0.15
N PHE A 181 6.60 -28.35 -0.96
CA PHE A 181 7.20 -27.13 -1.52
C PHE A 181 7.56 -26.14 -0.41
N LEU A 182 6.66 -25.86 0.54
CA LEU A 182 6.96 -25.04 1.71
C LEU A 182 8.04 -25.66 2.59
N ARG A 183 8.13 -27.00 2.69
CA ARG A 183 9.22 -27.68 3.40
C ARG A 183 10.53 -27.59 2.65
N GLU A 184 10.53 -27.73 1.33
CA GLU A 184 11.73 -27.61 0.50
C GLU A 184 12.21 -26.16 0.44
N MET A 185 11.31 -25.18 0.35
CA MET A 185 11.62 -23.76 0.49
C MET A 185 12.14 -23.42 1.89
N LYS A 186 11.57 -24.00 2.96
CA LYS A 186 12.14 -23.89 4.31
C LYS A 186 13.51 -24.57 4.42
N ARG A 187 13.73 -25.69 3.72
CA ARG A 187 15.03 -26.38 3.67
C ARG A 187 16.06 -25.53 2.94
N LEU A 188 15.70 -24.97 1.79
CA LEU A 188 16.54 -24.08 0.99
C LEU A 188 16.83 -22.77 1.74
N LYS A 189 15.83 -22.16 2.41
CA LYS A 189 16.04 -21.00 3.29
C LYS A 189 17.02 -21.34 4.42
N LYS A 190 16.87 -22.52 5.04
CA LYS A 190 17.78 -22.98 6.09
C LYS A 190 19.19 -23.30 5.57
N GLU A 191 19.31 -23.91 4.39
CA GLU A 191 20.61 -24.15 3.73
C GLU A 191 21.27 -22.82 3.31
N LEU A 192 20.48 -21.81 2.94
CA LEU A 192 20.97 -20.45 2.66
C LEU A 192 21.43 -19.75 3.95
N GLU A 193 20.68 -19.87 5.04
CA GLU A 193 21.05 -19.41 6.39
C GLU A 193 22.33 -20.08 6.90
N GLU A 194 22.48 -21.39 6.70
CA GLU A 194 23.67 -22.15 7.08
C GLU A 194 24.91 -21.81 6.22
N ASN A 195 24.71 -21.27 5.01
CA ASN A 195 25.78 -20.81 4.10
C ASN A 195 25.98 -19.27 4.09
N MET A 196 25.25 -18.53 4.92
CA MET A 196 25.25 -17.07 4.97
C MET A 196 26.65 -16.50 5.19
N ASP A 197 27.42 -17.09 6.11
CA ASP A 197 28.79 -16.67 6.44
C ASP A 197 29.74 -16.74 5.23
N ALA A 198 29.58 -17.76 4.37
CA ALA A 198 30.38 -17.94 3.17
C ALA A 198 29.98 -16.95 2.06
N MET A 199 28.71 -16.54 2.01
CA MET A 199 28.19 -15.55 1.06
C MET A 199 28.63 -14.13 1.44
N ILE A 200 28.56 -13.77 2.73
CA ILE A 200 29.06 -12.49 3.26
C ILE A 200 30.56 -12.32 3.04
N SER A 201 31.33 -13.37 3.31
CA SER A 201 32.76 -13.38 3.04
C SER A 201 33.09 -13.13 1.57
N ARG A 202 32.18 -13.47 0.65
CA ARG A 202 32.31 -13.26 -0.79
C ARG A 202 31.88 -11.87 -1.23
N GLU A 203 30.80 -11.33 -0.66
CA GLU A 203 30.13 -10.11 -1.14
C GLU A 203 30.54 -8.83 -0.40
N ILE A 204 30.58 -8.86 0.93
CA ILE A 204 30.89 -7.68 1.76
C ILE A 204 32.39 -7.65 2.11
N GLY A 205 32.97 -8.83 2.29
CA GLY A 205 34.31 -8.98 2.83
C GLY A 205 34.35 -8.76 4.34
N GLY A 206 35.14 -9.57 5.03
CA GLY A 206 35.33 -9.52 6.47
C GLY A 206 36.41 -10.52 6.87
N GLU A 207 37.30 -10.14 7.79
CA GLU A 207 38.33 -11.06 8.28
C GLU A 207 37.71 -12.02 9.31
N ASN A 208 37.85 -13.33 9.09
CA ASN A 208 37.33 -14.38 9.97
C ASN A 208 35.82 -14.28 10.26
N GLY A 209 35.02 -13.79 9.30
CA GLY A 209 33.57 -13.66 9.45
C GLY A 209 33.10 -12.43 10.24
N VAL A 210 34.02 -11.54 10.63
CA VAL A 210 33.67 -10.27 11.30
C VAL A 210 33.61 -9.14 10.28
N VAL A 211 32.42 -8.56 10.12
CA VAL A 211 32.16 -7.41 9.23
C VAL A 211 32.28 -6.11 10.01
N MET A 212 33.13 -5.20 9.54
CA MET A 212 33.27 -3.86 10.08
C MET A 212 32.50 -2.84 9.24
N LEU A 213 32.26 -1.66 9.80
CA LEU A 213 31.53 -0.59 9.12
C LEU A 213 32.18 -0.20 7.79
N GLN A 214 33.52 -0.21 7.74
CA GLN A 214 34.26 0.07 6.51
C GLN A 214 33.95 -0.92 5.38
N ASP A 215 33.64 -2.17 5.70
CA ASP A 215 33.42 -3.23 4.71
C ASP A 215 32.05 -3.02 4.06
N ILE A 216 31.05 -2.66 4.87
CA ILE A 216 29.74 -2.22 4.38
C ILE A 216 29.87 -0.95 3.53
N LEU A 217 30.52 0.10 4.04
CA LEU A 217 30.62 1.39 3.33
C LEU A 217 31.42 1.29 2.02
N ARG A 218 32.32 0.32 1.87
CA ARG A 218 33.03 0.07 0.59
C ARG A 218 32.11 -0.44 -0.52
N CYS A 219 30.98 -1.06 -0.16
CA CYS A 219 29.98 -1.55 -1.12
C CYS A 219 29.17 -0.40 -1.75
N TYR A 220 28.99 0.72 -1.04
CA TYR A 220 28.25 1.88 -1.52
C TYR A 220 28.99 2.60 -2.66
N ARG A 221 28.26 3.31 -3.53
CA ARG A 221 28.89 4.22 -4.50
C ARG A 221 29.37 5.48 -3.78
N LYS A 222 30.25 6.25 -4.44
CA LYS A 222 30.79 7.48 -3.83
C LYS A 222 29.68 8.48 -3.52
N GLU A 223 28.69 8.54 -4.41
CA GLU A 223 27.53 9.41 -4.35
C GLU A 223 26.68 9.08 -3.11
N ASP A 224 26.40 7.80 -2.88
CA ASP A 224 25.65 7.34 -1.70
C ASP A 224 26.40 7.66 -0.39
N LEU A 225 27.74 7.54 -0.37
CA LEU A 225 28.55 7.98 0.79
C LEU A 225 28.46 9.49 1.04
N VAL A 226 28.32 10.29 -0.02
CA VAL A 226 28.10 11.73 0.09
C VAL A 226 26.70 12.01 0.63
N GLU A 227 25.69 11.26 0.23
CA GLU A 227 24.33 11.37 0.79
C GLU A 227 24.32 11.06 2.29
N ILE A 228 24.99 9.99 2.74
CA ILE A 228 25.16 9.69 4.18
C ILE A 228 25.84 10.88 4.87
N CYS A 229 26.91 11.43 4.29
CA CYS A 229 27.57 12.61 4.86
C CYS A 229 26.65 13.82 4.98
N GLN A 230 25.79 14.08 3.99
CA GLN A 230 24.81 15.17 4.00
C GLN A 230 23.72 14.93 5.03
N PHE A 231 23.23 13.70 5.14
CA PHE A 231 22.21 13.28 6.09
C PHE A 231 22.63 13.58 7.53
N HIS A 232 23.89 13.29 7.86
CA HIS A 232 24.48 13.57 9.18
C HIS A 232 24.95 15.02 9.36
N GLY A 233 24.74 15.90 8.37
CA GLY A 233 25.18 17.30 8.42
C GLY A 233 26.70 17.48 8.50
N LEU A 234 27.47 16.48 8.08
CA LEU A 234 28.94 16.51 8.13
C LEU A 234 29.49 17.58 7.17
N LYS A 235 30.72 18.03 7.40
CA LYS A 235 31.40 19.04 6.57
C LYS A 235 32.85 18.65 6.32
N GLY A 236 33.45 19.25 5.29
CA GLY A 236 34.89 19.11 5.02
C GLY A 236 35.31 17.91 4.16
N TYR A 237 34.36 17.16 3.60
CA TYR A 237 34.61 15.95 2.81
C TYR A 237 34.56 16.17 1.28
N SER A 238 34.32 17.40 0.81
CA SER A 238 34.07 17.70 -0.62
C SER A 238 35.23 17.31 -1.57
N LYS A 239 36.46 17.20 -1.04
CA LYS A 239 37.65 16.82 -1.81
C LYS A 239 38.00 15.32 -1.69
N TYR A 240 37.32 14.59 -0.83
CA TYR A 240 37.68 13.21 -0.54
C TYR A 240 37.32 12.28 -1.71
N LYS A 241 38.23 11.33 -1.96
CA LYS A 241 37.99 10.16 -2.81
C LYS A 241 37.20 9.10 -2.03
N LYS A 242 36.71 8.07 -2.71
CA LYS A 242 35.85 7.02 -2.11
C LYS A 242 36.45 6.44 -0.83
N GLU A 243 37.71 5.99 -0.86
CA GLU A 243 38.35 5.39 0.32
C GLU A 243 38.56 6.40 1.47
N GLU A 244 38.87 7.66 1.14
CA GLU A 244 38.98 8.73 2.14
C GLU A 244 37.61 9.06 2.77
N LEU A 245 36.52 8.98 1.99
CA LEU A 245 35.15 9.11 2.48
C LEU A 245 34.74 7.96 3.40
N VAL A 246 35.08 6.72 3.04
CA VAL A 246 34.83 5.55 3.90
C VAL A 246 35.52 5.73 5.25
N GLN A 247 36.81 6.04 5.26
CA GLN A 247 37.56 6.26 6.51
C GLN A 247 37.01 7.44 7.31
N PHE A 248 36.60 8.52 6.63
CA PHE A 248 35.96 9.66 7.26
C PHE A 248 34.65 9.25 7.95
N LEU A 249 33.75 8.58 7.22
CA LEU A 249 32.46 8.13 7.75
C LEU A 249 32.62 7.12 8.89
N CYS A 250 33.52 6.14 8.80
CA CYS A 250 33.77 5.22 9.90
C CYS A 250 34.13 5.96 11.20
N ARG A 251 34.95 7.01 11.12
CA ARG A 251 35.32 7.82 12.27
C ARG A 251 34.16 8.67 12.78
N GLU A 252 33.46 9.37 11.90
CA GLU A 252 32.38 10.28 12.31
C GLU A 252 31.17 9.49 12.84
N LEU A 253 30.72 8.45 12.14
CA LEU A 253 29.54 7.66 12.53
C LEU A 253 29.71 6.94 13.86
N THR A 254 30.94 6.52 14.21
CA THR A 254 31.25 5.86 15.50
C THR A 254 31.63 6.85 16.61
N SER A 255 31.69 8.14 16.31
CA SER A 255 31.93 9.20 17.30
C SER A 255 30.74 9.38 18.23
N GLU A 256 31.00 9.82 19.46
CA GLU A 256 29.94 10.01 20.46
C GLU A 256 28.87 11.00 19.99
N GLY A 257 29.26 12.15 19.44
CA GLY A 257 28.32 13.21 19.07
C GLY A 257 27.36 12.80 17.96
N ILE A 258 27.88 12.28 16.85
CA ILE A 258 27.06 11.90 15.69
C ILE A 258 26.17 10.70 16.02
N MET A 259 26.74 9.66 16.63
CA MET A 259 25.98 8.46 16.96
C MET A 259 24.85 8.75 17.95
N ARG A 260 25.13 9.50 19.04
CA ARG A 260 24.10 9.77 20.05
C ARG A 260 22.93 10.54 19.48
N GLU A 261 23.20 11.60 18.71
CA GLU A 261 22.16 12.43 18.09
C GLU A 261 21.31 11.64 17.10
N TYR A 262 21.94 10.77 16.31
CA TYR A 262 21.21 9.89 15.39
C TYR A 262 20.35 8.85 16.12
N PHE A 263 20.95 8.17 17.10
CA PHE A 263 20.34 7.01 17.76
C PHE A 263 19.20 7.41 18.71
N PHE A 264 19.09 8.69 19.09
CA PHE A 264 17.93 9.19 19.83
C PHE A 264 16.61 8.89 19.12
N TYR A 265 16.63 8.81 17.79
CA TYR A 265 15.44 8.70 16.96
C TYR A 265 15.25 7.35 16.26
N LEU A 266 16.03 6.31 16.63
CA LEU A 266 15.69 4.93 16.26
C LEU A 266 14.27 4.61 16.71
N ASN A 267 13.49 3.86 15.93
CA ASN A 267 12.21 3.35 16.42
C ASN A 267 12.46 2.27 17.50
N GLU A 268 11.39 1.75 18.12
CA GLU A 268 11.55 0.75 19.19
C GLU A 268 12.09 -0.59 18.68
N GLU A 269 11.83 -0.94 17.43
CA GLU A 269 12.29 -2.19 16.81
C GLU A 269 13.79 -2.14 16.47
N GLU A 270 14.24 -1.07 15.83
CA GLU A 270 15.64 -0.77 15.54
C GLU A 270 16.47 -0.70 16.81
N LEU A 271 15.98 0.03 17.83
CA LEU A 271 16.69 0.12 19.09
C LEU A 271 16.77 -1.23 19.79
N ARG A 272 15.71 -2.05 19.72
CA ARG A 272 15.72 -3.41 20.27
C ARG A 272 16.75 -4.26 19.55
N ALA A 273 16.78 -4.23 18.22
CA ALA A 273 17.72 -4.99 17.40
C ALA A 273 19.19 -4.60 17.72
N VAL A 274 19.48 -3.29 17.81
CA VAL A 274 20.80 -2.80 18.21
C VAL A 274 21.19 -3.27 19.61
N LYS A 275 20.28 -3.18 20.58
CA LYS A 275 20.55 -3.60 21.97
C LYS A 275 20.79 -5.09 22.09
N GLU A 276 19.96 -5.91 21.44
CA GLU A 276 20.08 -7.37 21.43
C GLU A 276 21.43 -7.79 20.82
N ALA A 277 21.78 -7.26 19.64
CA ALA A 277 23.07 -7.51 18.99
C ALA A 277 24.26 -6.98 19.81
N ALA A 278 24.11 -5.84 20.48
CA ALA A 278 25.16 -5.30 21.34
C ALA A 278 25.38 -6.14 22.61
N MET A 279 24.35 -6.81 23.13
CA MET A 279 24.43 -7.65 24.33
C MET A 279 24.99 -9.05 24.04
N SER A 280 24.66 -9.64 22.89
CA SER A 280 25.17 -10.96 22.51
C SER A 280 26.69 -10.98 22.32
N GLY A 281 27.27 -9.84 21.92
CA GLY A 281 28.71 -9.74 21.63
C GLY A 281 29.09 -10.37 20.29
N GLU A 282 28.11 -10.85 19.52
CA GLU A 282 28.26 -11.50 18.22
C GLU A 282 27.45 -10.72 17.18
N GLN A 283 27.91 -10.73 15.94
CA GLN A 283 27.13 -10.17 14.83
C GLN A 283 25.89 -11.04 14.61
N GLN A 284 24.74 -10.38 14.45
CA GLN A 284 23.47 -11.05 14.26
C GLN A 284 22.84 -10.63 12.95
N TYR A 285 22.24 -11.61 12.29
CA TYR A 285 21.38 -11.40 11.14
C TYR A 285 19.99 -11.00 11.62
N ILE A 286 19.55 -9.83 11.17
CA ILE A 286 18.33 -9.20 11.65
C ILE A 286 17.31 -9.20 10.51
N GLU A 287 16.30 -10.06 10.63
CA GLU A 287 15.12 -10.13 9.74
C GLU A 287 14.06 -9.11 10.22
N LYS A 288 14.43 -7.82 10.29
CA LYS A 288 13.56 -6.72 10.73
C LYS A 288 13.78 -5.49 9.86
N ASP A 289 12.79 -4.61 9.83
CA ASP A 289 12.92 -3.31 9.18
C ASP A 289 13.89 -2.40 9.96
N LEU A 290 15.07 -2.20 9.38
CA LEU A 290 16.11 -1.31 9.89
C LEU A 290 16.30 -0.08 8.98
N SER A 291 15.24 0.37 8.29
CA SER A 291 15.31 1.42 7.27
C SER A 291 16.02 2.69 7.74
N TYR A 292 15.79 3.13 8.99
CA TYR A 292 16.47 4.33 9.49
C TYR A 292 17.94 4.04 9.82
N LEU A 293 18.33 2.84 10.25
CA LEU A 293 19.76 2.50 10.35
C LEU A 293 20.44 2.42 8.98
N HIS A 294 19.76 1.92 7.94
CA HIS A 294 20.26 1.89 6.55
C HIS A 294 20.47 3.31 6.01
N LEU A 295 19.47 4.18 6.14
CA LEU A 295 19.55 5.61 5.79
C LEU A 295 20.76 6.30 6.45
N GLY A 296 21.07 5.90 7.68
CA GLY A 296 22.19 6.45 8.45
C GLY A 296 23.56 5.84 8.11
N GLY A 297 23.61 4.79 7.28
CA GLY A 297 24.82 4.04 6.98
C GLY A 297 25.35 3.20 8.14
N TYR A 298 24.50 2.80 9.09
CA TYR A 298 24.88 2.03 10.28
C TYR A 298 24.70 0.52 10.14
N CYS A 299 24.01 0.06 9.10
CA CYS A 299 23.87 -1.35 8.76
C CYS A 299 23.97 -1.55 7.24
N GLY A 300 24.09 -2.80 6.82
CA GLY A 300 24.09 -3.19 5.41
C GLY A 300 23.08 -4.30 5.15
N SER A 301 22.60 -4.34 3.91
CA SER A 301 21.66 -5.35 3.43
C SER A 301 22.43 -6.59 2.98
N LEU A 302 21.91 -7.75 3.35
CA LEU A 302 22.42 -9.05 2.96
C LEU A 302 21.51 -9.68 1.90
N PRO A 303 22.03 -10.67 1.15
CA PRO A 303 21.21 -11.59 0.38
C PRO A 303 20.07 -12.18 1.23
N ALA A 304 18.91 -12.40 0.62
CA ALA A 304 17.66 -12.80 1.28
C ALA A 304 16.98 -11.75 2.19
N GLY A 305 17.37 -10.47 2.11
CA GLY A 305 16.64 -9.36 2.76
C GLY A 305 17.00 -9.13 4.24
N ASN A 306 17.96 -9.89 4.78
CA ASN A 306 18.44 -9.70 6.14
C ASN A 306 19.29 -8.44 6.27
N SER A 307 19.32 -7.84 7.47
CA SER A 307 20.21 -6.73 7.79
C SER A 307 21.33 -7.14 8.75
N LEU A 308 22.49 -6.50 8.61
CA LEU A 308 23.65 -6.72 9.47
C LEU A 308 24.14 -5.42 10.09
N ILE A 309 24.31 -5.38 11.41
CA ILE A 309 24.93 -4.26 12.11
C ILE A 309 26.42 -4.59 12.35
N PRO A 310 27.37 -3.78 11.87
CA PRO A 310 28.81 -4.00 12.04
C PRO A 310 29.27 -4.09 13.49
N ALA A 311 30.32 -4.87 13.72
CA ALA A 311 30.86 -5.10 15.06
C ALA A 311 31.36 -3.82 15.74
N ASP A 312 32.03 -2.94 14.99
CA ASP A 312 32.53 -1.64 15.44
C ASP A 312 31.41 -0.61 15.68
N VAL A 313 30.28 -0.72 14.98
CA VAL A 313 29.05 0.05 15.30
C VAL A 313 28.46 -0.39 16.63
N LEU A 314 28.35 -1.69 16.88
CA LEU A 314 27.85 -2.23 18.16
C LEU A 314 28.77 -1.87 19.32
N GLU A 315 30.10 -1.89 19.11
CA GLU A 315 31.07 -1.43 20.11
C GLU A 315 30.92 0.06 20.40
N ALA A 316 30.83 0.89 19.36
CA ALA A 316 30.60 2.32 19.51
C ALA A 316 29.26 2.61 20.21
N PHE A 317 28.20 1.84 19.93
CA PHE A 317 26.93 1.95 20.65
C PHE A 317 27.10 1.67 22.14
N ARG A 318 27.77 0.57 22.53
CA ARG A 318 28.05 0.25 23.94
C ARG A 318 28.85 1.35 24.64
N ARG A 319 29.79 1.97 23.93
CA ARG A 319 30.63 3.06 24.44
C ARG A 319 29.86 4.38 24.59
N ASN A 320 29.04 4.73 23.61
CA ASN A 320 28.47 6.07 23.46
C ASN A 320 27.04 6.17 24.04
N CYS A 321 26.28 5.07 24.10
CA CYS A 321 24.84 5.05 24.38
C CYS A 321 24.50 4.36 25.72
N GLY A 322 25.10 4.86 26.80
CA GLY A 322 24.88 4.34 28.16
C GLY A 322 23.56 4.81 28.82
N ALA A 323 23.44 4.55 30.13
CA ALA A 323 22.21 4.87 30.89
C ALA A 323 21.81 6.36 30.88
N GLY A 324 22.80 7.28 30.86
CA GLY A 324 22.53 8.72 30.76
C GLY A 324 21.94 9.11 29.40
N TRP A 325 22.47 8.54 28.32
CA TRP A 325 21.93 8.70 26.96
C TRP A 325 20.51 8.14 26.86
N GLU A 326 20.24 6.98 27.45
CA GLU A 326 18.90 6.36 27.43
C GLU A 326 17.85 7.26 28.11
N GLN A 327 18.23 7.91 29.22
CA GLN A 327 17.34 8.86 29.91
C GLN A 327 17.07 10.10 29.04
N GLU A 328 18.12 10.67 28.43
CA GLU A 328 18.00 11.80 27.51
C GLU A 328 17.13 11.45 26.28
N ARG A 329 17.34 10.26 25.71
CA ARG A 329 16.54 9.73 24.60
C ARG A 329 15.07 9.74 24.95
N LYS A 330 14.71 9.21 26.12
CA LYS A 330 13.32 9.12 26.57
C LYS A 330 12.65 10.49 26.60
N GLU A 331 13.36 11.53 27.01
CA GLU A 331 12.83 12.89 27.10
C GLU A 331 12.62 13.51 25.70
N ARG A 332 13.61 13.36 24.81
CA ARG A 332 13.54 13.87 23.43
C ARG A 332 12.45 13.16 22.63
N ILE A 333 12.45 11.82 22.64
CA ILE A 333 11.51 11.02 21.85
C ILE A 333 10.07 11.19 22.33
N TRP A 334 9.86 11.44 23.63
CA TRP A 334 8.51 11.73 24.12
C TRP A 334 7.94 13.01 23.52
N LEU A 335 8.74 14.06 23.38
CA LEU A 335 8.24 15.28 22.75
C LEU A 335 7.85 15.02 21.30
N LEU A 336 8.70 14.32 20.55
CA LEU A 336 8.40 13.89 19.18
C LEU A 336 7.10 13.07 19.11
N TYR A 337 6.92 12.10 20.00
CA TYR A 337 5.71 11.27 20.01
C TYR A 337 4.45 12.08 20.32
N HIS A 338 4.52 13.09 21.20
CA HIS A 338 3.36 13.96 21.45
C HIS A 338 3.01 14.79 20.20
N LEU A 339 4.02 15.31 19.49
CA LEU A 339 3.84 16.09 18.27
C LEU A 339 3.26 15.23 17.14
N ASN A 340 3.89 14.09 16.84
CA ASN A 340 3.41 13.14 15.83
C ASN A 340 2.00 12.64 16.18
N ALA A 341 1.75 12.18 17.41
CA ALA A 341 0.43 11.66 17.79
C ALA A 341 -0.68 12.72 17.73
N ALA A 342 -0.37 13.97 18.10
CA ALA A 342 -1.34 15.06 17.98
C ALA A 342 -1.67 15.38 16.52
N ALA A 343 -0.65 15.43 15.65
CA ALA A 343 -0.86 15.64 14.22
C ALA A 343 -1.69 14.49 13.61
N GLU A 344 -1.29 13.26 13.87
CA GLU A 344 -1.92 12.04 13.35
C GLU A 344 -3.37 11.87 13.79
N LEU A 345 -3.68 12.18 15.06
CA LEU A 345 -5.02 11.96 15.58
C LEU A 345 -6.00 13.11 15.27
N TYR A 346 -5.49 14.34 15.22
CA TYR A 346 -6.34 15.52 15.14
C TYR A 346 -6.24 16.28 13.81
N GLY A 347 -5.23 16.01 12.99
CA GLY A 347 -4.91 16.73 11.74
C GLY A 347 -4.40 18.15 11.96
N ILE A 348 -5.05 18.92 12.84
CA ILE A 348 -4.68 20.26 13.28
C ILE A 348 -4.92 20.40 14.79
N PHE A 349 -3.87 20.74 15.54
CA PHE A 349 -3.91 20.81 17.00
C PHE A 349 -3.20 22.05 17.57
N PRO A 350 -3.85 22.86 18.42
CA PRO A 350 -3.22 24.05 19.00
C PRO A 350 -2.00 23.70 19.85
N VAL A 351 -0.90 24.44 19.65
CA VAL A 351 0.36 24.27 20.40
C VAL A 351 0.12 24.43 21.91
N ASP A 352 -0.71 25.39 22.34
CA ASP A 352 -1.02 25.59 23.77
C ASP A 352 -1.67 24.36 24.42
N LEU A 353 -2.48 23.61 23.66
CA LEU A 353 -3.09 22.37 24.16
C LEU A 353 -2.09 21.22 24.15
N LEU A 354 -1.21 21.17 23.14
CA LEU A 354 -0.09 20.22 23.10
C LEU A 354 0.82 20.37 24.31
N LEU A 355 1.23 21.60 24.64
CA LEU A 355 2.12 21.87 25.77
C LEU A 355 1.48 21.45 27.11
N LYS A 356 0.17 21.72 27.29
CA LYS A 356 -0.59 21.24 28.45
C LYS A 356 -0.68 19.71 28.51
N MET A 357 -0.89 19.06 27.35
CA MET A 357 -0.90 17.60 27.25
C MET A 357 0.46 17.01 27.60
N TYR A 358 1.54 17.59 27.07
CA TYR A 358 2.91 17.19 27.34
C TYR A 358 3.27 17.34 28.82
N GLU A 359 2.97 18.49 29.43
CA GLU A 359 3.25 18.75 30.86
C GLU A 359 2.46 17.77 31.75
N LYS A 360 1.19 17.52 31.45
CA LYS A 360 0.37 16.54 32.17
C LYS A 360 0.96 15.12 32.09
N ASN A 361 1.54 14.74 30.95
CA ASN A 361 2.02 13.38 30.72
C ASN A 361 3.44 13.14 31.23
N THR A 362 4.27 14.18 31.24
CA THR A 362 5.71 14.08 31.53
C THR A 362 6.12 14.73 32.84
N SER A 363 5.25 15.57 33.42
CA SER A 363 5.58 16.49 34.52
C SER A 363 6.69 17.50 34.17
N GLN A 364 7.01 17.66 32.88
CA GLN A 364 7.97 18.63 32.39
C GLN A 364 7.26 19.83 31.79
N HIS A 365 7.69 21.03 32.16
CA HIS A 365 7.17 22.25 31.57
C HIS A 365 7.96 22.61 30.32
N LEU A 366 7.25 22.97 29.25
CA LEU A 366 7.81 23.44 27.98
C LEU A 366 6.93 24.57 27.46
N ASP A 367 7.53 25.69 27.08
CA ASP A 367 6.84 26.81 26.46
C ASP A 367 7.01 26.78 24.93
N ALA A 368 6.32 27.68 24.22
CA ALA A 368 6.34 27.71 22.75
C ALA A 368 7.76 28.01 22.19
N THR A 369 8.54 28.83 22.89
CA THR A 369 9.92 29.15 22.53
C THR A 369 10.82 27.92 22.65
N GLY A 370 10.76 27.24 23.79
CA GLY A 370 11.50 26.00 24.05
C GLY A 370 11.08 24.87 23.12
N LEU A 371 9.80 24.79 22.75
CA LEU A 371 9.33 23.86 21.72
C LEU A 371 10.00 24.14 20.38
N SER A 372 10.03 25.40 19.94
CA SER A 372 10.63 25.78 18.65
C SER A 372 12.11 25.41 18.57
N PHE A 373 12.87 25.61 19.65
CA PHE A 373 14.27 25.18 19.70
C PHE A 373 14.41 23.67 19.62
N LYS A 374 13.67 22.91 20.44
CA LYS A 374 13.74 21.44 20.43
C LYS A 374 13.29 20.83 19.11
N GLU A 375 12.34 21.47 18.43
CA GLU A 375 11.84 21.01 17.13
C GLU A 375 12.87 21.19 16.01
N LEU A 376 13.71 22.22 16.07
CA LEU A 376 14.83 22.39 15.13
C LEU A 376 15.89 21.29 15.27
N ASP A 377 16.03 20.70 16.45
CA ASP A 377 16.96 19.60 16.73
C ASP A 377 16.40 18.23 16.34
N MET A 378 15.15 18.15 15.86
CA MET A 378 14.54 16.88 15.42
C MET A 378 14.81 16.63 13.93
N PRO A 379 15.20 15.39 13.55
CA PRO A 379 15.35 15.02 12.14
C PRO A 379 14.04 15.18 11.37
N GLU A 380 14.11 15.84 10.22
CA GLU A 380 12.92 16.17 9.40
C GLU A 380 12.14 14.92 8.97
N ILE A 381 12.84 13.82 8.68
CA ILE A 381 12.26 12.53 8.31
C ILE A 381 11.42 11.88 9.43
N LYS A 382 11.66 12.28 10.70
CA LYS A 382 10.92 11.76 11.86
C LYS A 382 9.69 12.61 12.18
N LYS A 383 9.60 13.82 11.63
CA LYS A 383 8.46 14.71 11.82
C LYS A 383 7.36 14.33 10.84
N ARG A 384 6.20 13.94 11.35
CA ARG A 384 4.97 13.82 10.55
C ARG A 384 4.14 15.11 10.53
N PHE A 385 4.63 16.13 11.23
CA PHE A 385 3.96 17.38 11.44
C PHE A 385 4.75 18.56 10.91
N VAL A 386 4.07 19.69 10.78
CA VAL A 386 4.65 21.04 10.70
C VAL A 386 4.04 21.90 11.82
N ILE A 387 4.77 22.91 12.27
CA ILE A 387 4.23 23.90 13.23
C ILE A 387 4.03 25.23 12.51
N GLU A 388 2.78 25.60 12.31
CA GLU A 388 2.42 26.85 11.64
C GLU A 388 1.27 27.56 12.35
N ASN A 389 1.36 28.89 12.45
CA ASN A 389 0.30 29.74 13.01
C ASN A 389 -0.19 29.28 14.40
N GLY A 390 0.71 28.75 15.24
CA GLY A 390 0.37 28.24 16.58
C GLY A 390 -0.32 26.88 16.61
N ASN A 391 -0.28 26.12 15.51
CA ASN A 391 -0.84 24.77 15.42
C ASN A 391 0.22 23.76 14.98
N VAL A 392 0.11 22.55 15.51
CA VAL A 392 0.75 21.34 15.00
C VAL A 392 -0.18 20.76 13.95
N ILE A 393 0.31 20.60 12.72
CA ILE A 393 -0.48 20.20 11.55
C ILE A 393 0.15 18.95 10.92
N LEU A 394 -0.66 17.95 10.58
CA LEU A 394 -0.21 16.78 9.83
C LEU A 394 0.27 17.21 8.43
N LYS A 395 1.49 16.79 8.05
CA LYS A 395 2.15 17.22 6.80
C LYS A 395 1.28 17.03 5.56
N GLU A 396 0.64 15.87 5.44
CA GLU A 396 -0.25 15.53 4.30
C GLU A 396 -1.46 16.45 4.18
N LEU A 397 -1.87 17.10 5.28
CA LEU A 397 -3.01 18.00 5.31
C LEU A 397 -2.60 19.47 5.23
N ASN A 398 -1.29 19.79 5.09
CA ASN A 398 -0.79 21.17 5.10
C ASN A 398 -1.06 21.92 3.78
N ASN A 399 -2.34 21.98 3.40
CA ASN A 399 -2.88 22.77 2.32
C ASN A 399 -3.95 23.71 2.89
N PRO A 400 -3.93 25.03 2.56
CA PRO A 400 -4.89 25.99 3.09
C PRO A 400 -6.37 25.63 2.89
N GLU A 401 -6.73 25.04 1.75
CA GLU A 401 -8.11 24.63 1.45
C GLU A 401 -8.52 23.41 2.28
N THR A 402 -7.66 22.38 2.33
CA THR A 402 -7.86 21.18 3.15
C THR A 402 -8.04 21.54 4.62
N LEU A 403 -7.18 22.41 5.17
CA LEU A 403 -7.27 22.87 6.55
C LEU A 403 -8.55 23.66 6.83
N ARG A 404 -8.99 24.48 5.86
CA ARG A 404 -10.24 25.23 5.96
C ARG A 404 -11.45 24.29 6.02
N LEU A 405 -11.49 23.28 5.14
CA LEU A 405 -12.55 22.27 5.11
C LEU A 405 -12.57 21.44 6.41
N LEU A 406 -11.40 20.96 6.84
CA LEU A 406 -11.27 20.21 8.08
C LEU A 406 -11.73 21.02 9.29
N SER A 407 -11.30 22.28 9.40
CA SER A 407 -11.72 23.18 10.48
C SER A 407 -13.25 23.38 10.49
N ALA A 408 -13.85 23.52 9.31
CA ALA A 408 -15.30 23.65 9.16
C ALA A 408 -16.07 22.38 9.53
N GLN A 409 -15.48 21.20 9.39
CA GLN A 409 -16.05 19.91 9.81
C GLN A 409 -15.88 19.67 11.32
N GLN A 410 -14.70 19.97 11.87
CA GLN A 410 -14.40 19.78 13.29
C GLN A 410 -15.16 20.75 14.20
N LYS A 411 -15.38 21.99 13.77
CA LYS A 411 -16.11 23.03 14.52
C LYS A 411 -15.67 23.10 15.99
N ASN A 412 -16.63 22.93 16.91
CA ASN A 412 -16.45 22.99 18.36
C ASN A 412 -16.45 21.61 19.01
N LYS A 413 -16.17 20.53 18.26
CA LYS A 413 -16.07 19.17 18.84
C LYS A 413 -14.97 19.15 19.92
N PRO A 414 -15.13 18.43 21.04
CA PRO A 414 -14.04 18.26 21.99
C PRO A 414 -12.91 17.44 21.37
N TYR A 415 -11.70 17.57 21.90
CA TYR A 415 -10.59 16.69 21.55
C TYR A 415 -10.64 15.43 22.40
N TYR A 416 -10.50 14.25 21.76
CA TYR A 416 -10.32 13.00 22.48
C TYR A 416 -9.03 13.06 23.32
N SER A 417 -9.07 12.62 24.58
CA SER A 417 -7.87 12.62 25.43
C SER A 417 -7.09 11.32 25.27
N MET A 418 -5.98 11.36 24.51
CA MET A 418 -5.08 10.21 24.36
C MET A 418 -4.48 9.74 25.69
N THR A 419 -4.29 8.43 25.80
CA THR A 419 -3.49 7.79 26.84
C THR A 419 -2.00 7.85 26.49
N LYS A 420 -1.13 7.63 27.48
CA LYS A 420 0.33 7.54 27.25
C LYS A 420 0.70 6.43 26.26
N SER A 421 -0.01 5.31 26.29
CA SER A 421 0.21 4.18 25.37
C SER A 421 -0.22 4.52 23.95
N GLU A 422 -1.36 5.20 23.77
CA GLU A 422 -1.79 5.70 22.46
C GLU A 422 -0.79 6.71 21.90
N ILE A 423 -0.26 7.64 22.72
CA ILE A 423 0.78 8.58 22.29
C ILE A 423 2.04 7.86 21.86
N LYS A 424 2.48 6.84 22.62
CA LYS A 424 3.66 6.05 22.28
C LYS A 424 3.51 5.38 20.92
N LEU A 425 2.41 4.63 20.73
CA LEU A 425 2.19 3.84 19.52
C LEU A 425 1.91 4.74 18.32
N LEU A 426 1.01 5.72 18.46
CA LEU A 426 0.65 6.58 17.34
C LEU A 426 1.80 7.49 16.95
N GLY A 427 2.48 8.09 17.94
CA GLY A 427 3.58 9.02 17.70
C GLY A 427 4.89 8.38 17.25
N GLY A 428 5.13 7.13 17.64
CA GLY A 428 6.30 6.35 17.23
C GLY A 428 6.07 5.53 15.97
N GLU A 429 4.96 4.77 15.94
CA GLU A 429 4.71 3.73 14.95
C GLU A 429 3.56 4.07 13.99
N GLY A 430 2.76 5.11 14.25
CA GLY A 430 1.71 5.58 13.31
C GLY A 430 0.34 4.91 13.42
N TYR A 431 0.17 4.02 14.40
CA TYR A 431 -1.10 3.35 14.64
C TYR A 431 -1.50 3.41 16.12
N LEU A 432 -2.79 3.23 16.37
CA LEU A 432 -3.40 3.09 17.68
C LEU A 432 -3.60 1.61 18.02
N PRO A 433 -3.63 1.24 19.31
CA PRO A 433 -3.97 -0.11 19.74
C PRO A 433 -5.23 -0.64 19.05
N PHE A 434 -5.17 -1.86 18.54
CA PHE A 434 -6.30 -2.49 17.87
C PHE A 434 -7.46 -2.74 18.84
N GLY A 435 -8.61 -2.15 18.50
CA GLY A 435 -9.89 -2.43 19.15
C GLY A 435 -10.46 -3.78 18.71
N ARG A 436 -11.64 -4.12 19.24
CA ARG A 436 -12.31 -5.38 18.92
C ARG A 436 -12.50 -5.59 17.41
N GLN A 437 -13.00 -4.59 16.70
CA GLN A 437 -13.30 -4.68 15.26
C GLN A 437 -12.03 -4.83 14.43
N MET A 438 -10.96 -4.12 14.77
CA MET A 438 -9.67 -4.26 14.07
C MET A 438 -9.05 -5.64 14.33
N ASN A 439 -9.12 -6.16 15.56
CA ASN A 439 -8.66 -7.53 15.84
C ASN A 439 -9.49 -8.59 15.12
N GLN A 440 -10.81 -8.39 14.98
CA GLN A 440 -11.66 -9.28 14.20
C GLN A 440 -11.30 -9.26 12.72
N PHE A 441 -11.02 -8.08 12.18
CA PHE A 441 -10.55 -7.93 10.80
C PHE A 441 -9.19 -8.59 10.59
N CYS A 442 -8.24 -8.37 11.50
CA CYS A 442 -6.93 -9.04 11.48
C CYS A 442 -7.07 -10.56 11.52
N SER A 443 -7.93 -11.11 12.39
CA SER A 443 -8.22 -12.54 12.44
C SER A 443 -8.81 -13.05 11.12
N TYR A 444 -9.71 -12.28 10.49
CA TYR A 444 -10.29 -12.64 9.20
C TYR A 444 -9.21 -12.75 8.11
N LEU A 445 -8.29 -11.79 8.03
CA LEU A 445 -7.15 -11.86 7.10
C LEU A 445 -6.31 -13.13 7.33
N THR A 446 -6.00 -13.46 8.58
CA THR A 446 -5.13 -14.61 8.89
C THR A 446 -5.83 -15.97 8.79
N GLU A 447 -7.10 -16.06 9.18
CA GLU A 447 -7.81 -17.34 9.33
C GLU A 447 -8.60 -17.72 8.08
N GLU A 448 -9.17 -16.72 7.37
CA GLU A 448 -10.04 -16.94 6.22
C GLU A 448 -9.35 -16.62 4.89
N LEU A 449 -8.42 -15.65 4.88
CA LEU A 449 -7.63 -15.29 3.69
C LEU A 449 -6.19 -15.83 3.73
N TYR A 450 -5.81 -16.51 4.80
CA TYR A 450 -4.50 -17.17 4.96
C TYR A 450 -3.27 -16.24 4.86
N GLU A 451 -3.45 -14.96 5.18
CA GLU A 451 -2.34 -13.99 5.26
C GLU A 451 -1.40 -14.32 6.43
N ASP A 452 -0.09 -14.06 6.27
CA ASP A 452 0.86 -14.15 7.39
C ASP A 452 0.48 -13.17 8.49
N ALA A 453 0.71 -13.55 9.75
CA ALA A 453 0.31 -12.72 10.88
C ALA A 453 0.98 -11.33 10.86
N ARG A 454 2.19 -11.20 10.32
CA ARG A 454 2.87 -9.89 10.20
C ARG A 454 2.24 -9.04 9.12
N ASP A 455 1.94 -9.64 7.96
CA ASP A 455 1.35 -8.95 6.81
C ASP A 455 -0.08 -8.51 7.12
N ALA A 456 -0.88 -9.39 7.75
CA ALA A 456 -2.20 -9.04 8.26
C ALA A 456 -2.17 -7.87 9.25
N GLU A 457 -1.19 -7.84 10.17
CA GLU A 457 -1.03 -6.73 11.11
C GLU A 457 -0.62 -5.43 10.38
N ALA A 458 0.25 -5.51 9.38
CA ALA A 458 0.67 -4.37 8.55
C ALA A 458 -0.50 -3.78 7.76
N ILE A 459 -1.28 -4.62 7.07
CA ILE A 459 -2.52 -4.23 6.38
C ILE A 459 -3.49 -3.53 7.34
N CYS A 460 -3.68 -4.09 8.54
CA CYS A 460 -4.56 -3.48 9.54
C CYS A 460 -4.07 -2.10 10.01
N LYS A 461 -2.76 -1.90 10.14
CA LYS A 461 -2.17 -0.59 10.51
C LYS A 461 -2.42 0.44 9.41
N GLU A 462 -2.21 0.06 8.16
CA GLU A 462 -2.43 0.91 6.99
C GLU A 462 -3.91 1.26 6.83
N MET A 463 -4.82 0.28 6.92
CA MET A 463 -6.26 0.52 6.93
C MET A 463 -6.67 1.49 8.04
N GLN A 464 -6.14 1.31 9.24
CA GLN A 464 -6.44 2.22 10.36
C GLN A 464 -6.05 3.67 10.03
N TYR A 465 -4.92 3.86 9.36
CA TYR A 465 -4.43 5.16 8.95
C TYR A 465 -5.31 5.78 7.85
N VAL A 466 -5.61 5.04 6.78
CA VAL A 466 -6.48 5.48 5.67
C VAL A 466 -7.88 5.86 6.18
N ILE A 467 -8.46 5.01 7.04
CA ILE A 467 -9.76 5.30 7.67
C ILE A 467 -9.66 6.54 8.56
N ARG A 468 -8.59 6.70 9.34
CA ARG A 468 -8.41 7.86 10.24
C ARG A 468 -8.39 9.19 9.49
N LEU A 469 -7.85 9.22 8.28
CA LEU A 469 -7.90 10.37 7.37
C LEU A 469 -9.32 10.66 6.85
N GLY A 470 -10.25 9.71 6.98
CA GLY A 470 -11.61 9.81 6.47
C GLY A 470 -11.69 9.57 4.96
N LYS A 471 -10.78 8.75 4.42
CA LYS A 471 -10.79 8.37 3.00
C LYS A 471 -12.05 7.56 2.65
N PRO A 472 -12.53 7.63 1.39
CA PRO A 472 -13.69 6.88 0.95
C PRO A 472 -13.41 5.37 0.93
N MET A 473 -14.48 4.56 0.90
CA MET A 473 -14.37 3.08 0.89
C MET A 473 -13.50 2.54 -0.25
N GLY A 474 -13.49 3.22 -1.41
CA GLY A 474 -12.63 2.83 -2.54
C GLY A 474 -11.14 2.84 -2.18
N GLU A 475 -10.65 3.93 -1.58
CA GLU A 475 -9.25 4.01 -1.11
C GLU A 475 -8.97 3.04 0.06
N ILE A 476 -9.98 2.69 0.86
CA ILE A 476 -9.82 1.68 1.92
C ILE A 476 -9.67 0.27 1.31
N LEU A 477 -10.44 -0.05 0.26
CA LEU A 477 -10.33 -1.31 -0.47
C LEU A 477 -9.03 -1.40 -1.26
N GLN A 478 -8.54 -0.27 -1.78
CA GLN A 478 -7.26 -0.20 -2.49
C GLN A 478 -6.09 -0.70 -1.64
N VAL A 479 -6.11 -0.50 -0.31
CA VAL A 479 -5.10 -1.07 0.60
C VAL A 479 -5.01 -2.59 0.48
N LEU A 480 -6.14 -3.28 0.29
CA LEU A 480 -6.14 -4.74 0.12
C LEU A 480 -5.55 -5.16 -1.22
N ASP A 481 -5.85 -4.40 -2.27
CA ASP A 481 -5.37 -4.66 -3.63
C ASP A 481 -3.85 -4.42 -3.75
N GLU A 482 -3.36 -3.31 -3.17
CA GLU A 482 -1.93 -2.97 -3.11
C GLU A 482 -1.11 -3.98 -2.28
N ASN A 483 -1.75 -4.64 -1.31
CA ASN A 483 -1.14 -5.73 -0.54
C ASN A 483 -1.46 -7.12 -1.13
N HIS A 484 -2.04 -7.19 -2.33
CA HIS A 484 -2.33 -8.42 -3.09
C HIS A 484 -3.22 -9.43 -2.36
N VAL A 485 -4.12 -8.95 -1.49
CA VAL A 485 -5.04 -9.80 -0.72
C VAL A 485 -6.10 -10.41 -1.65
N ALA A 486 -6.07 -11.73 -1.81
CA ALA A 486 -7.00 -12.44 -2.68
C ALA A 486 -8.37 -12.62 -2.03
N ILE A 487 -9.42 -12.04 -2.63
CA ILE A 487 -10.80 -12.12 -2.11
C ILE A 487 -11.69 -12.84 -3.12
N SER A 488 -12.32 -13.93 -2.69
CA SER A 488 -13.30 -14.63 -3.53
C SER A 488 -14.60 -13.81 -3.70
N GLU A 489 -15.32 -14.01 -4.81
CA GLU A 489 -16.61 -13.34 -5.06
C GLU A 489 -17.61 -13.52 -3.91
N ASN A 490 -17.61 -14.68 -3.26
CA ASN A 490 -18.49 -14.98 -2.13
C ASN A 490 -18.01 -14.34 -0.81
N GLY A 491 -16.72 -14.07 -0.67
CA GLY A 491 -16.11 -13.44 0.51
C GLY A 491 -16.26 -11.91 0.54
N MET A 492 -16.49 -11.29 -0.62
CA MET A 492 -16.56 -9.82 -0.74
C MET A 492 -17.70 -9.19 0.07
N GLU A 493 -18.86 -9.86 0.19
CA GLU A 493 -19.96 -9.35 1.02
C GLU A 493 -19.60 -9.33 2.51
N GLU A 494 -18.89 -10.36 2.99
CA GLU A 494 -18.44 -10.44 4.38
C GLU A 494 -17.32 -9.43 4.66
N MET A 495 -16.36 -9.31 3.75
CA MET A 495 -15.31 -8.30 3.77
C MET A 495 -15.89 -6.89 3.95
N VAL A 496 -16.85 -6.49 3.09
CA VAL A 496 -17.46 -5.16 3.15
C VAL A 496 -18.17 -4.90 4.49
N LYS A 497 -18.81 -5.91 5.09
CA LYS A 497 -19.41 -5.77 6.43
C LYS A 497 -18.36 -5.48 7.49
N LEU A 498 -17.25 -6.22 7.47
CA LEU A 498 -16.14 -6.03 8.41
C LEU A 498 -15.53 -4.64 8.23
N LEU A 499 -15.34 -4.18 7.00
CA LEU A 499 -14.80 -2.84 6.70
C LEU A 499 -15.74 -1.71 7.15
N ILE A 500 -17.06 -1.88 7.01
CA ILE A 500 -18.03 -0.91 7.54
C ILE A 500 -17.96 -0.83 9.06
N ASP A 501 -17.87 -1.97 9.74
CA ASP A 501 -17.67 -2.02 11.18
C ASP A 501 -16.33 -1.38 11.59
N LEU A 502 -15.29 -1.58 10.80
CA LEU A 502 -13.98 -0.96 10.97
C LEU A 502 -14.08 0.58 10.87
N CYS A 503 -14.71 1.08 9.80
CA CYS A 503 -14.90 2.50 9.55
C CYS A 503 -15.65 3.19 10.71
N ASN A 504 -16.72 2.55 11.18
CA ASN A 504 -17.57 3.10 12.23
C ASN A 504 -16.86 3.16 13.61
N ASN A 505 -15.89 2.27 13.85
CA ASN A 505 -15.21 2.10 15.13
C ASN A 505 -13.74 2.54 15.13
N THR A 506 -13.25 3.11 14.02
CA THR A 506 -11.92 3.71 13.94
C THR A 506 -12.00 5.21 14.21
N ARG A 507 -10.97 5.75 14.88
CA ARG A 507 -10.92 7.18 15.25
C ARG A 507 -10.70 8.03 14.01
N LEU A 508 -11.42 9.15 13.89
CA LEU A 508 -11.35 10.03 12.73
C LEU A 508 -10.76 11.40 13.06
N ILE A 509 -9.92 11.94 12.17
CA ILE A 509 -9.40 13.31 12.24
C ILE A 509 -10.54 14.33 12.22
N VAL A 510 -11.55 14.15 11.35
CA VAL A 510 -12.74 15.02 11.27
C VAL A 510 -13.56 15.06 12.56
N ASN A 511 -13.35 14.08 13.44
CA ASN A 511 -13.98 13.96 14.75
C ASN A 511 -13.03 14.24 15.91
N ARG A 512 -11.86 14.85 15.66
CA ARG A 512 -10.85 15.16 16.70
C ARG A 512 -10.48 13.94 17.55
N GLY A 513 -10.32 12.79 16.89
CA GLY A 513 -9.90 11.53 17.51
C GLY A 513 -11.04 10.70 18.11
N TYR A 514 -12.31 11.07 17.91
CA TYR A 514 -13.44 10.19 18.24
C TYR A 514 -13.81 9.29 17.06
N THR A 515 -14.37 8.13 17.35
CA THR A 515 -14.99 7.26 16.33
C THR A 515 -16.33 7.86 15.87
N ALA A 516 -16.88 7.41 14.75
CA ALA A 516 -18.22 7.82 14.31
C ALA A 516 -19.28 7.45 15.36
N VAL A 517 -19.15 6.27 15.97
CA VAL A 517 -20.04 5.78 17.03
C VAL A 517 -19.93 6.62 18.31
N ASP A 518 -18.72 7.03 18.71
CA ASP A 518 -18.54 7.90 19.88
C ASP A 518 -19.15 9.28 19.65
N GLU A 519 -18.97 9.83 18.45
CA GLU A 519 -19.53 11.13 18.07
C GLU A 519 -21.06 11.12 18.15
N GLU A 520 -21.71 10.10 17.60
CA GLU A 520 -23.17 9.99 17.64
C GLU A 520 -23.68 9.92 19.09
N LYS A 521 -23.02 9.15 19.96
CA LYS A 521 -23.36 9.07 21.40
C LYS A 521 -23.21 10.42 22.10
N LEU A 522 -22.18 11.20 21.77
CA LEU A 522 -21.96 12.54 22.32
C LEU A 522 -23.05 13.52 21.85
N GLN A 523 -23.44 13.46 20.58
CA GLN A 523 -24.52 14.29 20.03
C GLN A 523 -25.91 13.87 20.57
N GLY A 524 -26.15 12.57 20.75
CA GLY A 524 -27.38 12.01 21.33
C GLY A 524 -27.61 12.43 22.79
N LYS A 525 -26.53 12.54 23.59
CA LYS A 525 -26.61 13.10 24.95
C LYS A 525 -26.90 14.60 24.97
N GLY A 526 -26.50 15.35 23.92
CA GLY A 526 -26.79 16.79 23.78
C GLY A 526 -28.20 17.12 23.29
N LYS A 527 -28.87 16.22 22.55
CA LYS A 527 -30.24 16.43 22.03
C LYS A 527 -31.34 16.38 23.09
N LEU A 528 -31.05 15.90 24.30
CA LEU A 528 -31.98 15.98 25.44
C LEU A 528 -32.12 17.40 26.02
N SER A 529 -31.38 18.41 25.53
CA SER A 529 -31.46 19.79 26.05
C SER A 529 -31.73 20.90 25.02
N ALA A 530 -31.87 20.62 23.73
CA ALA A 530 -32.25 21.66 22.77
C ALA A 530 -32.92 21.09 21.51
N ALA A 531 -34.23 21.34 21.38
CA ALA A 531 -34.97 21.15 20.14
C ALA A 531 -34.96 22.45 19.33
N SER A 532 -34.34 22.42 18.15
CA SER A 532 -34.77 23.07 16.89
C SER A 532 -33.58 23.32 15.96
N GLY A 533 -33.77 23.09 14.65
CA GLY A 533 -32.91 23.66 13.61
C GLY A 533 -32.36 22.66 12.59
N LYS A 534 -32.74 22.86 11.32
CA LYS A 534 -32.40 22.09 10.11
C LYS A 534 -30.89 21.81 9.98
N SER A 535 -30.50 20.56 9.69
CA SER A 535 -29.10 20.15 9.56
C SER A 535 -28.61 20.14 8.10
N ALA A 536 -27.51 20.85 7.85
CA ALA A 536 -26.66 20.65 6.67
C ALA A 536 -26.00 19.26 6.70
N LYS A 537 -25.92 18.61 5.53
CA LYS A 537 -25.44 17.23 5.31
C LYS A 537 -24.03 17.03 5.89
N HIS A 538 -23.90 16.11 6.84
CA HIS A 538 -22.67 15.69 7.53
C HIS A 538 -22.05 14.47 6.83
N THR A 539 -20.73 14.47 6.64
CA THR A 539 -19.91 13.35 6.14
C THR A 539 -19.46 12.38 7.25
N SER A 540 -19.92 12.54 8.51
CA SER A 540 -19.52 11.69 9.66
C SER A 540 -20.61 10.72 10.15
N LYS A 541 -21.59 10.40 9.30
CA LYS A 541 -22.69 9.50 9.70
C LYS A 541 -22.20 8.04 9.78
N ILE A 542 -22.72 7.30 10.75
CA ILE A 542 -22.56 5.84 10.82
C ILE A 542 -22.97 5.24 9.48
N ILE A 543 -22.10 4.40 8.93
CA ILE A 543 -22.35 3.66 7.69
C ILE A 543 -23.23 2.46 8.04
N ASP A 544 -24.41 2.34 7.42
CA ASP A 544 -25.37 1.25 7.65
C ASP A 544 -25.41 0.29 6.44
N PHE A 545 -25.00 -0.95 6.67
CA PHE A 545 -25.00 -2.02 5.66
C PHE A 545 -26.39 -2.29 5.04
N ASN A 546 -27.47 -2.16 5.80
CA ASN A 546 -28.83 -2.40 5.29
C ASN A 546 -29.33 -1.28 4.37
N SER A 547 -28.74 -0.09 4.48
CA SER A 547 -29.02 1.02 3.56
C SER A 547 -28.33 0.85 2.20
N LEU A 548 -27.25 0.06 2.14
CA LEU A 548 -26.53 -0.32 0.91
C LEU A 548 -27.22 -1.46 0.14
N LYS A 549 -27.99 -2.31 0.82
CA LYS A 549 -28.77 -3.41 0.20
C LYS A 549 -30.15 -2.99 -0.34
N ARG A 550 -30.64 -1.81 0.04
CA ARG A 550 -31.99 -1.33 -0.32
C ARG A 550 -31.91 -0.22 -1.38
N LYS A 551 -31.32 -0.50 -2.52
CA LYS A 551 -31.62 0.16 -3.79
C LYS A 551 -31.46 -0.86 -4.90
#